data_AF-A0A0F9P832-F1
#
_entry.id   AF-A0A0F9P832-F1
#
_cell.length_a   1.000
_cell.length_b   1.000
_cell.length_c   1.000
_cell.angle_alpha   90.00
_cell.angle_beta   90.00
_cell.angle_gamma   90.00
#
_symmetry.space_group_name_H-M   'P 1'
#
loop_
_entity.id
_entity.type
_entity.pdbx_description
1 polymer ?
#
loop_
_entity_poly.entity_id
_entity_poly.type
_entity_poly.pdbx_seq_one_letter_code
_entity_poly.pdbx_strand_id
1 'polypeptide(L)'
;MSLDYWNDLTEDQRSSACISKRLTQAFIEKHWKDLTEVQCDYVCKYQKLTQTFISKHWKELTNLQRNNVYHYQNLSSSFKEQLTSGNILKVQEFIPVKTMRYLDMDFEDF
;
A
#
# COMPACT_ATOMS: atom_id res chain seq x y z
N MET A 1 9.85 14.85 1.64
CA MET A 1 10.43 14.16 2.80
C MET A 1 11.59 13.33 2.27
N SER A 2 12.83 13.72 2.58
CA SER A 2 14.06 13.06 2.04
C SER A 2 14.12 11.59 2.48
N LEU A 3 14.72 10.74 1.64
CA LEU A 3 14.68 9.28 1.70
C LEU A 3 15.25 8.65 3.01
N ASP A 4 16.05 9.38 3.78
CA ASP A 4 16.84 8.84 4.90
C ASP A 4 16.27 9.13 6.29
N TYR A 5 15.30 10.03 6.39
CA TYR A 5 14.79 10.49 7.69
C TYR A 5 14.06 9.39 8.49
N TRP A 6 13.51 8.37 7.83
CA TRP A 6 12.79 7.29 8.52
C TRP A 6 13.68 6.54 9.52
N ASN A 7 14.94 6.31 9.15
CA ASN A 7 15.88 5.57 9.99
C ASN A 7 16.36 6.38 11.20
N ASP A 8 16.28 7.71 11.11
CA ASP A 8 16.63 8.62 12.20
C ASP A 8 15.49 8.80 13.22
N LEU A 9 14.27 8.36 12.88
CA LEU A 9 13.12 8.43 13.78
C LEU A 9 13.19 7.38 14.89
N THR A 10 12.74 7.78 16.09
CA THR A 10 12.49 6.85 17.18
C THR A 10 11.33 5.91 16.86
N GLU A 11 11.26 4.78 17.57
CA GLU A 11 10.16 3.82 17.39
C GLU A 11 8.79 4.47 17.64
N ASP A 12 8.65 5.32 18.66
CA ASP A 12 7.42 6.04 18.96
C ASP A 12 7.01 6.99 17.84
N GLN A 13 7.97 7.68 17.22
CA GLN A 13 7.71 8.56 16.09
C GLN A 13 7.24 7.76 14.87
N ARG A 14 7.88 6.62 14.58
CA ARG A 14 7.48 5.71 13.50
C ARG A 14 6.09 5.13 13.74
N SER A 15 5.80 4.68 14.94
CA SER A 15 4.49 4.16 15.34
C SER A 15 3.41 5.23 15.23
N SER A 16 3.70 6.46 15.67
CA SER A 16 2.80 7.61 15.52
C SER A 16 2.50 7.91 14.04
N ALA A 17 3.52 7.85 13.18
CA ALA A 17 3.35 8.00 11.73
C ALA A 17 2.45 6.91 11.14
N CYS A 18 2.62 5.65 11.56
CA CYS A 18 1.80 4.51 11.14
C CYS A 18 0.32 4.63 11.53
N ILE A 19 -0.01 5.37 12.60
CA ILE A 19 -1.39 5.62 13.04
C ILE A 19 -2.02 6.83 12.32
N SER A 20 -1.21 7.80 11.90
CA SER A 20 -1.67 9.14 11.48
C SER A 20 -2.50 9.24 10.18
N LYS A 21 -2.77 8.13 9.46
CA LYS A 21 -3.44 8.05 8.14
C LYS A 21 -2.83 8.90 7.01
N ARG A 22 -1.57 9.32 7.15
CA ARG A 22 -0.89 10.26 6.24
C ARG A 22 0.22 9.64 5.40
N LEU A 23 0.56 8.37 5.62
CA LEU A 23 1.63 7.73 4.86
C LEU A 23 1.14 7.43 3.44
N THR A 24 1.96 7.74 2.45
CA THR A 24 1.65 7.41 1.06
C THR A 24 1.94 5.94 0.80
N GLN A 25 1.24 5.36 -0.18
CA GLN A 25 1.46 3.96 -0.58
C GLN A 25 2.92 3.69 -0.94
N ALA A 26 3.56 4.59 -1.69
CA ALA A 26 4.97 4.47 -2.07
C ALA A 26 5.92 4.51 -0.86
N PHE A 27 5.59 5.30 0.16
CA PHE A 27 6.39 5.35 1.39
C PHE A 27 6.29 4.04 2.17
N ILE A 28 5.06 3.53 2.36
CA ILE A 28 4.82 2.26 3.05
C ILE A 28 5.55 1.12 2.33
N GLU A 29 5.44 1.05 1.00
CA GLU A 29 6.11 0.03 0.18
C GLU A 29 7.64 0.05 0.39
N LYS A 30 8.23 1.24 0.33
CA LYS A 30 9.67 1.44 0.47
C LYS A 30 10.20 0.97 1.83
N HIS A 31 9.44 1.22 2.90
CA HIS A 31 9.85 0.95 4.28
C HIS A 31 9.21 -0.29 4.87
N TRP A 32 8.45 -1.09 4.09
CA TRP A 32 7.67 -2.22 4.58
C TRP A 32 8.51 -3.24 5.36
N LYS A 33 9.73 -3.52 4.88
CA LYS A 33 10.64 -4.48 5.52
C LYS A 33 11.31 -3.93 6.78
N ASP A 34 11.28 -2.62 6.99
CA ASP A 34 11.85 -1.94 8.16
C ASP A 34 10.83 -1.79 9.30
N LEU A 35 9.54 -2.09 9.05
CA LEU A 35 8.48 -1.96 10.04
C LEU A 35 8.52 -3.11 11.03
N THR A 36 8.29 -2.78 12.31
CA THR A 36 8.02 -3.79 13.34
C THR A 36 6.63 -4.40 13.13
N GLU A 37 6.37 -5.55 13.74
CA GLU A 37 5.05 -6.20 13.66
C GLU A 37 3.92 -5.28 14.15
N VAL A 38 4.16 -4.55 15.24
CA VAL A 38 3.21 -3.57 15.80
C VAL A 38 2.97 -2.42 14.82
N GLN A 39 4.01 -1.92 14.15
CA GLN A 39 3.87 -0.90 13.12
C GLN A 39 3.08 -1.42 11.91
N CYS A 40 3.31 -2.67 11.50
CA CYS A 40 2.52 -3.34 10.46
C CYS A 40 1.04 -3.47 10.87
N ASP A 41 0.72 -3.77 12.13
CA ASP A 41 -0.65 -3.79 12.64
C ASP A 41 -1.32 -2.42 12.48
N TYR A 42 -0.62 -1.35 12.88
CA TYR A 42 -1.11 0.02 12.72
C TYR A 42 -1.29 0.41 11.27
N VAL A 43 -0.35 0.05 10.39
CA VAL A 43 -0.48 0.31 8.95
C VAL A 43 -1.71 -0.41 8.37
N CYS A 44 -1.86 -1.70 8.67
CA CYS A 44 -3.00 -2.51 8.21
C CYS A 44 -4.36 -1.97 8.69
N LYS A 45 -4.38 -1.38 9.89
CA LYS A 45 -5.60 -0.86 10.52
C LYS A 45 -5.94 0.57 10.11
N TYR A 46 -4.95 1.46 10.06
CA TYR A 46 -5.20 2.90 10.00
C TYR A 46 -4.86 3.53 8.65
N GLN A 47 -3.83 3.06 7.95
CA GLN A 47 -3.45 3.63 6.65
C GLN A 47 -4.41 3.19 5.54
N LYS A 48 -4.47 3.96 4.46
CA LYS A 48 -5.20 3.57 3.26
C LYS A 48 -4.30 2.68 2.40
N LEU A 49 -4.64 1.40 2.30
CA LEU A 49 -3.89 0.44 1.50
C LEU A 49 -4.60 0.16 0.18
N THR A 50 -3.84 0.08 -0.91
CA THR A 50 -4.39 -0.33 -2.21
C THR A 50 -4.60 -1.84 -2.27
N GLN A 51 -5.55 -2.29 -3.11
CA GLN A 51 -5.75 -3.73 -3.34
C GLN A 51 -4.47 -4.40 -3.86
N THR A 52 -3.72 -3.73 -4.72
CA THR A 52 -2.43 -4.22 -5.23
C THR A 52 -1.43 -4.47 -4.11
N PHE A 53 -1.30 -3.55 -3.15
CA PHE A 53 -0.43 -3.72 -1.98
C PHE A 53 -0.88 -4.91 -1.14
N ILE A 54 -2.17 -4.96 -0.82
CA ILE A 54 -2.75 -6.02 0.01
C ILE A 54 -2.49 -7.38 -0.63
N SER A 55 -2.78 -7.56 -1.92
CA SER A 55 -2.54 -8.81 -2.64
C SER A 55 -1.06 -9.21 -2.66
N LYS A 56 -0.16 -8.23 -2.86
CA LYS A 56 1.29 -8.47 -2.88
C LYS A 56 1.80 -8.99 -1.54
N HIS A 57 1.35 -8.38 -0.43
CA HIS A 57 1.87 -8.68 0.91
C HIS A 57 0.99 -9.65 1.71
N TRP A 58 -0.16 -10.09 1.20
CA TRP A 58 -1.14 -10.88 1.96
C TRP A 58 -0.56 -12.13 2.62
N LYS A 59 0.35 -12.82 1.92
CA LYS A 59 1.01 -14.03 2.42
C LYS A 59 2.00 -13.73 3.55
N GLU A 60 2.57 -12.53 3.59
CA GLU A 60 3.48 -12.06 4.63
C GLU A 60 2.72 -11.60 5.90
N LEU A 61 1.45 -11.23 5.76
CA LEU A 61 0.65 -10.74 6.89
C LEU A 61 0.30 -11.84 7.89
N THR A 62 0.39 -11.50 9.17
CA THR A 62 -0.12 -12.32 10.27
C THR A 62 -1.65 -12.38 10.27
N ASN A 63 -2.23 -13.31 11.03
CA ASN A 63 -3.69 -13.41 11.15
C ASN A 63 -4.32 -12.12 11.73
N LEU A 64 -3.63 -11.47 12.68
CA LEU A 64 -4.08 -10.21 13.25
C LEU A 64 -4.09 -9.08 12.20
N GLN A 65 -3.04 -9.00 11.40
CA GLN A 65 -2.92 -8.01 10.32
C GLN A 65 -3.96 -8.23 9.23
N ARG A 66 -4.23 -9.48 8.84
CA ARG A 66 -5.30 -9.83 7.90
C ARG A 66 -6.67 -9.43 8.43
N ASN A 67 -6.94 -9.66 9.72
CA ASN A 67 -8.18 -9.23 10.37
C ASN A 67 -8.29 -7.69 10.37
N ASN A 68 -7.20 -6.99 10.65
CA ASN A 68 -7.17 -5.53 10.57
C ASN A 68 -7.50 -5.05 9.15
N VAL A 69 -6.88 -5.64 8.13
CA VAL A 69 -7.19 -5.31 6.73
C VAL A 69 -8.67 -5.56 6.42
N TYR A 70 -9.20 -6.71 6.81
CA TYR A 70 -10.58 -7.11 6.52
C TYR A 70 -11.63 -6.17 7.12
N HIS A 71 -11.40 -5.70 8.34
CA HIS A 71 -12.35 -4.89 9.09
C HIS A 71 -12.20 -3.39 8.86
N TYR A 72 -10.98 -2.89 8.66
CA TYR A 72 -10.72 -1.45 8.63
C TYR A 72 -10.43 -0.90 7.23
N GLN A 73 -10.05 -1.73 6.25
CA GLN A 73 -9.90 -1.26 4.87
C GLN A 73 -11.24 -1.25 4.15
N ASN A 74 -11.43 -0.25 3.28
CA ASN A 74 -12.59 -0.17 2.41
C ASN A 74 -12.41 -1.09 1.19
N LEU A 75 -12.71 -2.38 1.37
CA LEU A 75 -12.59 -3.41 0.35
C LEU A 75 -13.98 -3.80 -0.18
N SER A 76 -14.07 -4.07 -1.48
CA SER A 76 -15.29 -4.65 -2.07
C SER A 76 -15.52 -6.06 -1.54
N SER A 77 -16.78 -6.50 -1.47
CA SER A 77 -17.14 -7.86 -1.06
C SER A 77 -16.43 -8.92 -1.92
N SER A 78 -16.37 -8.69 -3.23
CA SER A 78 -15.67 -9.56 -4.19
C SER A 78 -14.17 -9.69 -3.90
N PHE A 79 -13.51 -8.64 -3.41
CA PHE A 79 -12.09 -8.69 -3.05
C PHE A 79 -11.90 -9.44 -1.74
N LYS A 80 -12.79 -9.23 -0.75
CA LYS A 80 -12.77 -9.98 0.52
C LYS A 80 -12.92 -11.49 0.30
N GLU A 81 -13.81 -11.92 -0.60
CA GLU A 81 -13.97 -13.33 -0.98
C GLU A 81 -12.71 -13.91 -1.66
N GLN A 82 -12.00 -13.13 -2.47
CA GLN A 82 -10.73 -13.57 -3.07
C GLN A 82 -9.65 -13.80 -2.00
N LEU A 83 -9.57 -12.92 -1.00
CA LEU A 83 -8.60 -13.04 0.09
C LEU A 83 -8.86 -14.27 0.98
N THR A 84 -10.13 -14.62 1.21
CA THR A 84 -10.51 -15.77 2.06
C THR A 84 -10.49 -17.10 1.32
N SER A 85 -10.78 -17.12 0.01
CA SER A 85 -10.78 -18.34 -0.80
C SER A 85 -9.38 -18.83 -1.19
N GLY A 86 -8.32 -18.10 -0.84
CA GLY A 86 -6.93 -18.43 -1.20
C GLY A 86 -6.59 -18.16 -2.67
N ASN A 87 -7.55 -17.67 -3.46
CA ASN A 87 -7.38 -17.24 -4.85
C ASN A 87 -6.85 -15.81 -4.92
N ILE A 88 -5.76 -15.52 -4.21
CA ILE A 88 -5.07 -14.23 -4.35
C ILE A 88 -4.49 -14.26 -5.76
N LEU A 89 -5.23 -13.69 -6.71
CA LEU A 89 -4.75 -13.42 -8.04
C LEU A 89 -3.42 -12.69 -7.83
N LYS A 90 -2.31 -13.31 -8.28
CA LYS A 90 -1.12 -12.53 -8.58
C LYS A 90 -1.64 -11.46 -9.51
N VAL A 91 -1.80 -10.24 -9.00
CA VAL A 91 -2.18 -9.10 -9.82
C VAL A 91 -1.15 -9.15 -10.93
N GLN A 92 -1.61 -9.55 -12.11
CA GLN A 92 -0.81 -9.57 -13.32
C GLN A 92 -0.16 -8.20 -13.31
N GLU A 93 1.16 -8.15 -13.24
CA GLU A 93 1.89 -6.89 -13.25
C GLU A 93 1.23 -6.05 -14.31
N PHE A 94 0.67 -4.92 -13.90
CA PHE A 94 0.09 -3.99 -14.84
C PHE A 94 1.28 -3.57 -15.71
N ILE A 95 1.49 -4.27 -16.82
CA ILE A 95 2.40 -3.83 -17.87
C ILE A 95 1.73 -2.53 -18.30
N PRO A 96 2.32 -1.35 -17.99
CA PRO A 96 1.75 -0.13 -18.50
C PRO A 96 1.85 -0.27 -20.01
N VAL A 97 0.72 -0.50 -20.68
CA VAL A 97 0.67 -0.40 -22.13
C VAL A 97 1.00 1.05 -22.39
N LYS A 98 2.23 1.26 -22.82
CA LYS A 98 2.82 2.56 -23.11
C LYS A 98 2.16 3.07 -24.39
N THR A 99 0.96 3.61 -24.25
CA THR A 99 0.21 4.29 -25.31
C THR A 99 -0.57 5.37 -24.58
N MET A 100 -0.17 6.64 -24.60
CA MET A 100 0.01 7.47 -25.79
C MET A 100 1.06 8.54 -25.47
N ARG A 101 2.08 8.67 -26.32
CA ARG A 101 2.92 9.87 -26.32
C ARG A 101 2.06 11.00 -26.90
N TYR A 102 1.84 12.07 -26.15
CA TYR A 102 1.54 13.36 -26.76
C TYR A 102 2.85 13.86 -27.36
N LEU A 103 3.14 13.41 -28.58
CA LEU A 103 4.06 14.11 -29.45
C LEU A 103 3.26 15.27 -30.04
N ASP A 104 3.77 16.47 -29.80
CA ASP A 104 3.61 17.66 -30.64
C ASP A 104 2.17 18.06 -30.96
N MET A 105 1.50 18.70 -29.99
CA MET A 105 0.53 19.75 -30.33
C MET A 105 1.33 21.05 -30.47
N ASP A 106 1.74 21.34 -31.70
CA ASP A 106 2.07 22.70 -32.12
C ASP A 106 0.82 23.56 -31.91
N PHE A 107 0.88 24.45 -30.93
CA PHE A 107 -0.05 25.58 -30.84
C PHE A 107 0.38 26.61 -31.87
N GLU A 108 0.06 26.35 -33.14
CA GLU A 108 0.00 27.37 -34.17
C GLU A 108 -1.47 27.80 -34.31
N ASP A 109 -1.68 29.08 -33.99
CA ASP A 109 -2.78 29.97 -34.36
C ASP A 109 -4.24 29.47 -34.29
N PHE A 110 -5.01 30.03 -33.35
CA PHE A 110 -6.29 30.72 -33.62
C PHE A 110 -6.67 31.66 -32.48
#